data_AF-A0A8X6FCQ3-F1
#
_entry.id   AF-A0A8X6FCQ3-F1
#
_cell.length_a   1.000
_cell.length_b   1.000
_cell.length_c   1.000
_cell.angle_alpha   90.00
_cell.angle_beta   90.00
_cell.angle_gamma   90.00
#
_symmetry.space_group_name_H-M   'P 1'
#
loop_
_entity.id
_entity.type
_entity.pdbx_description
1 polymer ?
#
loop_
_entity_poly.entity_id
_entity_poly.type
_entity_poly.pdbx_seq_one_letter_code
_entity_poly.pdbx_strand_id
1 'polypeptide(L)'
;MMTGYRGHRIRCCGVPKNFLHPECYPIVDDNVTSNQSFCVNYVRSSNVPRAGCTLGPREQINQVTSFLDGSAIYGSSEEEVKRLRTYKHGLLKTRKV
;
A
#
# COMPACT_ATOMS: atom_id res chain seq x y z
N MET A 1 -3.95 10.16 -9.30
CA MET A 1 -4.82 9.00 -9.62
C MET A 1 -4.05 7.75 -9.20
N MET A 2 -4.65 6.76 -8.53
CA MET A 2 -3.95 5.52 -8.11
C MET A 2 -3.81 4.48 -9.24
N THR A 3 -3.93 4.93 -10.49
CA THR A 3 -3.99 4.07 -11.66
C THR A 3 -2.62 4.08 -12.33
N GLY A 4 -2.01 2.89 -12.44
CA GLY A 4 -0.76 2.71 -13.16
C GLY A 4 -0.96 2.65 -14.68
N TYR A 5 0.14 2.37 -15.39
CA TYR A 5 0.14 2.22 -16.83
C TYR A 5 -0.92 1.21 -17.32
N ARG A 6 -1.72 1.59 -18.33
CA ARG A 6 -2.83 0.80 -18.90
C ARG A 6 -3.93 0.37 -17.91
N GLY A 7 -4.17 1.14 -16.84
CA GLY A 7 -5.24 0.80 -15.89
C GLY A 7 -4.84 -0.25 -14.84
N HIS A 8 -3.59 -0.71 -14.85
CA HIS A 8 -3.10 -1.68 -13.87
C HIS A 8 -2.77 -1.02 -12.53
N ARG A 9 -2.56 -1.85 -11.50
CA ARG A 9 -1.89 -1.40 -10.27
C ARG A 9 -0.51 -0.82 -10.62
N ILE A 10 -0.06 0.18 -9.87
CA ILE A 10 1.20 0.88 -10.11
C ILE A 10 2.35 -0.14 -10.15
N ARG A 11 3.10 -0.14 -11.26
CA ARG A 11 4.34 -0.90 -11.47
C ARG A 11 5.42 0.08 -11.89
N CYS A 12 6.61 -0.09 -11.31
CA CYS A 12 7.75 0.79 -11.49
C CYS A 12 8.90 0.13 -12.25
N CYS A 13 8.90 -1.20 -12.34
CA CYS A 13 9.79 -1.96 -13.21
C CYS A 13 9.06 -2.41 -14.48
N GLY A 14 9.78 -2.50 -15.60
CA GLY A 14 9.23 -2.95 -16.89
C GLY A 14 8.21 -1.98 -17.51
N VAL A 15 8.20 -0.72 -17.07
CA VAL A 15 7.36 0.34 -17.63
C VAL A 15 8.26 1.35 -18.35
N PRO A 16 7.92 1.80 -19.57
CA PRO A 16 8.71 2.81 -20.26
C PRO A 16 8.78 4.10 -19.43
N LYS A 17 9.92 4.80 -19.44
CA LYS A 17 10.15 6.00 -18.60
C LYS A 17 9.06 7.06 -18.73
N ASN A 18 8.50 7.25 -19.92
CA ASN A 18 7.42 8.22 -20.19
C ASN A 18 6.07 7.86 -19.52
N PHE A 19 5.89 6.60 -19.14
CA PHE A 19 4.69 6.10 -18.47
C PHE A 19 4.95 5.76 -17.00
N LEU A 20 6.12 6.12 -16.47
CA LEU A 20 6.44 5.89 -15.07
C LEU A 20 5.56 6.78 -14.20
N HIS A 21 4.86 6.16 -13.25
CA HIS A 21 3.95 6.88 -12.36
C HIS A 21 4.75 7.79 -11.40
N PRO A 22 4.27 8.99 -11.04
CA PRO A 22 5.00 9.90 -10.14
C PRO A 22 5.29 9.32 -8.75
N GLU A 23 4.50 8.34 -8.32
CA GLU A 23 4.69 7.61 -7.05
C GLU A 23 5.68 6.44 -7.15
N CYS A 24 6.33 6.24 -8.30
CA CYS A 24 7.37 5.24 -8.46
C CYS A 24 8.72 5.73 -7.92
N TYR A 25 9.42 4.85 -7.22
CA TYR A 25 10.79 5.09 -6.80
C TYR A 25 11.59 3.76 -6.86
N PRO A 26 11.72 3.17 -8.07
CA PRO A 26 12.33 1.86 -8.23
C PRO A 26 13.77 1.85 -7.74
N ILE A 27 14.17 0.77 -7.07
CA ILE A 27 15.57 0.56 -6.69
C ILE A 27 16.25 -0.07 -7.89
N VAL A 28 17.20 0.66 -8.48
CA VAL A 28 17.98 0.20 -9.63
C VAL A 28 19.40 -0.13 -9.18
N ASP A 29 19.91 -1.27 -9.63
CA ASP A 29 21.33 -1.58 -9.54
C ASP A 29 21.89 -1.56 -10.97
N ASP A 30 22.69 -0.52 -11.25
CA ASP A 30 23.34 -0.27 -12.54
C ASP A 30 24.78 -0.84 -12.53
N ASN A 31 25.01 -1.98 -11.89
CA ASN A 31 26.28 -2.69 -11.97
C ASN A 31 26.56 -3.15 -13.41
N VAL A 32 27.39 -2.34 -14.10
CA VAL A 32 27.82 -2.50 -15.51
C VAL A 32 28.49 -3.85 -15.79
N THR A 33 28.99 -4.54 -14.76
CA THR A 33 29.72 -5.81 -14.86
C THR A 33 28.82 -7.01 -15.11
N SER A 34 27.55 -6.93 -14.73
CA SER A 34 26.53 -7.91 -15.10
C SER A 34 25.65 -7.28 -16.19
N ASN A 35 25.53 -7.92 -17.36
CA ASN A 35 24.62 -7.51 -18.44
C ASN A 35 23.11 -7.57 -18.05
N GLN A 36 22.77 -7.46 -16.77
CA GLN A 36 21.43 -7.47 -16.22
C GLN A 36 21.23 -6.23 -15.36
N SER A 37 20.57 -5.21 -15.92
CA SER A 37 20.00 -4.12 -15.14
C SER A 37 18.96 -4.70 -14.18
N PHE A 38 19.20 -4.61 -12.88
CA PHE A 38 18.27 -5.11 -11.87
C PHE A 38 17.33 -3.99 -11.39
N CYS A 39 16.03 -4.28 -11.34
CA CYS A 39 15.01 -3.34 -10.89
C CYS A 39 14.14 -4.01 -9.82
N VAL A 40 14.11 -3.41 -8.63
CA VAL A 40 13.14 -3.78 -7.59
C VAL A 40 11.93 -2.85 -7.69
N ASN A 41 10.75 -3.45 -7.83
CA ASN A 41 9.50 -2.70 -7.92
C ASN A 41 9.19 -2.04 -6.59
N TYR A 42 9.30 -0.71 -6.52
CA TYR A 42 9.01 0.07 -5.33
C TYR A 42 8.09 1.25 -5.66
N VAL A 43 6.92 1.25 -5.01
CA VAL A 43 5.92 2.32 -5.03
C VAL A 43 5.98 3.02 -3.69
N ARG A 44 6.06 4.35 -3.68
CA ARG A 44 6.11 5.15 -2.46
C ARG A 44 4.84 4.98 -1.63
N SER A 45 4.96 5.04 -0.32
CA SER A 45 3.82 5.02 0.60
C SER A 45 2.87 6.19 0.31
N SER A 46 1.56 5.94 0.36
CA SER A 46 0.51 6.95 0.17
C SER A 46 0.69 8.13 1.12
N ASN A 47 0.52 9.35 0.62
CA ASN A 47 0.54 10.56 1.43
C ASN A 47 -0.83 10.88 2.02
N VAL A 48 -0.80 11.70 3.07
CA VAL A 48 -1.98 12.35 3.64
C VAL A 48 -1.71 13.86 3.74
N PRO A 49 -2.70 14.73 3.45
CA PRO A 49 -2.55 16.15 3.76
C PRO A 49 -2.41 16.35 5.28
N ARG A 50 -1.71 17.41 5.66
CA ARG A 50 -1.62 17.81 7.07
C ARG A 50 -2.98 18.24 7.60
N ALA A 51 -3.12 18.22 8.92
CA ALA A 51 -4.28 18.80 9.58
C ALA A 51 -4.46 20.27 9.10
N GLY A 52 -5.67 20.61 8.67
CA GLY A 52 -5.98 21.92 8.08
C GLY A 52 -5.53 22.12 6.62
N CYS A 53 -5.14 21.05 5.91
CA CYS A 53 -4.75 21.10 4.49
C CYS A 53 -3.62 22.10 4.17
N THR A 54 -2.74 22.33 5.14
CA THR A 54 -1.62 23.28 5.02
C THR A 54 -0.45 22.68 4.23
N LEU A 55 0.31 23.54 3.56
CA LEU A 55 1.53 23.15 2.85
C LEU A 55 2.64 22.77 3.85
N GLY A 56 3.44 21.76 3.50
CA GLY A 56 4.58 21.32 4.29
C GLY A 56 5.17 20.00 3.81
N PRO A 57 6.14 19.43 4.54
CA PRO A 57 6.65 18.10 4.28
C PRO A 57 5.57 17.03 4.11
N ARG A 58 5.85 16.05 3.25
CA ARG A 58 4.96 14.92 2.96
C ARG A 58 4.86 14.01 4.19
N GLU A 59 3.65 13.84 4.70
CA GLU A 59 3.31 12.84 5.73
C GLU A 59 2.67 11.59 5.09
N GLN A 60 2.79 10.44 5.75
CA GLN A 60 2.16 9.18 5.33
C GLN A 60 0.93 8.87 6.20
N ILE A 61 -0.01 8.11 5.64
CA ILE A 61 -1.19 7.68 6.37
C ILE A 61 -0.92 6.40 7.19
N ASN A 62 -1.35 6.40 8.45
CA ASN A 62 -1.54 5.16 9.21
C ASN A 62 -2.97 4.66 8.96
N GLN A 63 -3.12 3.52 8.28
CA GLN A 63 -4.44 2.92 8.00
C GLN A 63 -4.94 2.00 9.13
N VAL A 64 -4.14 1.79 10.17
CA VAL A 64 -4.51 0.99 11.35
C VAL A 64 -4.66 1.87 12.59
N THR A 65 -5.23 1.30 13.65
CA THR A 65 -5.35 1.98 14.94
C THR A 65 -3.97 2.12 15.60
N SER A 66 -3.76 3.19 16.36
CA SER A 66 -2.49 3.45 17.07
C SER A 66 -2.35 2.67 18.39
N PHE A 67 -3.41 1.98 18.82
CA PHE A 67 -3.49 1.34 20.13
C PHE A 67 -3.18 -0.15 20.07
N LEU A 68 -2.80 -0.73 21.21
CA LEU A 68 -2.68 -2.18 21.38
C LEU A 68 -4.07 -2.79 21.66
N ASP A 69 -4.94 -2.78 20.65
CA ASP A 69 -6.36 -3.15 20.75
C ASP A 69 -6.72 -4.45 20.01
N GLY A 70 -5.72 -5.12 19.43
CA GLY A 70 -5.94 -6.33 18.63
C GLY A 70 -6.55 -6.06 17.25
N SER A 71 -6.43 -4.84 16.70
CA SER A 71 -6.91 -4.48 15.36
C SER A 71 -6.36 -5.35 14.23
N ALA A 72 -5.18 -5.95 14.40
CA ALA A 72 -4.66 -6.98 13.48
C ALA A 72 -5.56 -8.24 13.39
N ILE A 73 -6.36 -8.51 14.43
CA ILE A 73 -7.31 -9.62 14.52
C ILE A 73 -8.74 -9.14 14.22
N TYR A 74 -9.12 -7.98 14.75
CA TYR A 74 -10.50 -7.49 14.72
C TYR A 74 -10.81 -6.52 13.57
N GLY A 75 -9.80 -6.02 12.87
CA GLY A 75 -9.91 -5.00 11.82
C GLY A 75 -9.74 -3.58 12.34
N SER A 76 -9.36 -2.66 11.44
CA SER A 76 -9.21 -1.22 11.72
C SER A 76 -10.31 -0.35 11.09
N SER A 77 -11.30 -0.96 10.43
CA SER A 77 -12.45 -0.27 9.83
C SER A 77 -13.76 -1.00 10.15
N GLU A 78 -14.89 -0.28 10.13
CA GLU A 78 -16.19 -0.90 10.37
C GLU A 78 -16.51 -2.00 9.37
N GLU A 79 -16.28 -1.78 8.07
CA GLU A 79 -16.46 -2.79 7.03
C GLU A 79 -15.68 -4.07 7.34
N GLU A 80 -14.41 -3.95 7.77
CA GLU A 80 -13.58 -5.10 8.08
C GLU A 80 -14.04 -5.84 9.34
N VAL A 81 -14.34 -5.09 10.41
CA VAL A 81 -14.91 -5.65 11.65
C VAL A 81 -16.19 -6.42 11.34
N LYS A 82 -17.07 -5.85 10.50
CA LYS A 82 -18.33 -6.51 10.10
C LYS A 82 -18.07 -7.75 9.26
N ARG A 83 -17.10 -7.69 8.34
CA ARG A 83 -16.74 -8.80 7.45
C ARG A 83 -16.15 -9.99 8.21
N LEU A 84 -15.36 -9.76 9.27
CA LEU A 84 -14.66 -10.81 10.01
C LEU A 84 -15.56 -11.60 10.97
N ARG A 85 -16.68 -11.04 11.42
CA ARG A 85 -17.57 -11.67 12.41
C ARG A 85 -18.58 -12.62 11.77
N THR A 86 -18.93 -13.69 12.50
CA THR A 86 -20.03 -14.59 12.12
C THR A 86 -21.39 -14.07 12.56
N TYR A 87 -21.41 -13.17 13.55
CA TYR A 87 -22.61 -12.75 14.28
C TYR A 87 -23.39 -13.89 14.94
N LYS A 88 -22.73 -15.04 15.16
CA LYS A 88 -23.28 -16.20 15.87
C LYS A 88 -22.39 -16.52 17.06
N HIS A 89 -22.98 -16.56 18.25
CA HIS A 89 -22.28 -16.87 19.50
C HIS A 89 -21.02 -16.01 19.77
N GLY A 90 -20.94 -14.81 19.21
CA GLY A 90 -19.78 -13.91 19.36
C GLY A 90 -18.53 -14.31 18.58
N LEU A 91 -18.61 -15.25 17.63
CA LEU A 91 -17.44 -15.84 16.98
C LEU A 91 -16.96 -15.07 15.74
N LEU A 92 -15.65 -15.21 15.45
CA LEU A 92 -15.04 -14.83 14.18
C LEU A 92 -15.21 -15.93 13.13
N LYS A 93 -15.16 -15.55 11.85
CA LYS A 93 -15.19 -16.50 10.74
C LYS A 93 -13.89 -17.30 10.71
N THR A 94 -14.01 -18.60 10.49
CA THR A 94 -12.89 -19.52 10.31
C THR A 94 -13.05 -20.26 8.98
N ARG A 95 -11.94 -20.76 8.43
CA ARG A 95 -12.00 -21.70 7.31
C ARG A 95 -12.29 -23.09 7.88
N LYS A 96 -13.28 -23.78 7.33
CA LYS A 96 -13.41 -25.23 7.58
C LYS A 96 -12.14 -25.89 7.04
N VAL A 97 -11.43 -26.59 7.92
CA VAL A 97 -10.30 -27.44 7.53
C VAL A 97 -10.87 -28.73 6.96
#